data_AF-A0A3B9Y3P6-F1
#
_entry.id   AF-A0A3B9Y3P6-F1
#
_cell.length_a   1.000
_cell.length_b   1.000
_cell.length_c   1.000
_cell.angle_alpha   90.00
_cell.angle_beta   90.00
_cell.angle_gamma   90.00
#
_symmetry.space_group_name_H-M   'P 1'
#
loop_
_entity.id
_entity.type
_entity.pdbx_description
1 polymer ?
#
loop_
_entity_poly.entity_id
_entity_poly.type
_entity_poly.pdbx_seq_one_letter_code
_entity_poly.pdbx_strand_id
1 'polypeptide(L)'
;QEPYRRKLSFMWKRLEATGTIGTIGAMGTTDTPIAYHSAEEMLADLLLIQDSLLADGELNVARGQLATLIRQVQLFGFHFAALDVRQHSERHASALAELLKVTGLRQDDYSTLSENERVNVLEHLLSDPRVLPRHELRLSEETRHVLHTFDAIRRAREEFGAQAVTCYIISMARTVSDLLEVQFFCKEAGIT
;
A
#
# COMPACT_ATOMS: atom_id res chain seq x y z
N GLN A 1 34.54 -11.07 -23.51
CA GLN A 1 33.95 -10.72 -22.20
C GLN A 1 32.45 -11.02 -22.26
N GLU A 2 31.79 -11.43 -21.17
CA GLU A 2 30.35 -11.79 -21.16
C GLU A 2 29.51 -10.72 -20.43
N PRO A 3 29.23 -9.55 -21.04
CA PRO A 3 28.60 -8.41 -20.35
C PRO A 3 27.18 -8.72 -19.86
N TYR A 4 26.35 -9.35 -20.69
CA TYR A 4 24.97 -9.69 -20.36
C TYR A 4 24.87 -10.66 -19.19
N ARG A 5 25.71 -11.71 -19.18
CA ARG A 5 25.76 -12.68 -18.07
C ARG A 5 26.16 -11.99 -16.77
N ARG A 6 27.19 -11.13 -16.80
CA ARG A 6 27.64 -10.39 -15.60
C ARG A 6 26.54 -9.47 -15.04
N LYS A 7 25.83 -8.74 -15.90
CA LYS A 7 24.71 -7.89 -15.48
C LYS A 7 23.59 -8.73 -14.87
N LEU A 8 23.17 -9.82 -15.52
CA LEU A 8 22.13 -10.72 -15.00
C LEU A 8 22.53 -11.37 -13.66
N SER A 9 23.79 -11.77 -13.49
CA SER A 9 24.28 -12.28 -12.20
C SER A 9 24.23 -11.24 -11.09
N PHE A 10 24.54 -9.97 -11.40
CA PHE A 10 24.37 -8.88 -10.45
C PHE A 10 22.90 -8.65 -10.12
N MET A 11 22.03 -8.58 -11.13
CA MET A 11 20.57 -8.45 -10.94
C MET A 11 19.98 -9.58 -10.09
N TRP A 12 20.46 -10.81 -10.26
CA TRP A 12 20.07 -11.95 -9.43
C TRP A 12 20.42 -11.73 -7.95
N LYS A 13 21.63 -11.23 -7.67
CA LYS A 13 22.04 -10.89 -6.30
C LYS A 13 21.21 -9.76 -5.70
N ARG A 14 20.86 -8.75 -6.49
CA ARG A 14 19.93 -7.69 -6.08
C ARG A 14 18.55 -8.26 -5.71
N LEU A 15 18.03 -9.17 -6.54
CA LEU A 15 16.72 -9.79 -6.33
C LEU A 15 16.70 -10.71 -5.08
N GLU A 16 17.77 -11.47 -4.84
CA GLU A 16 17.93 -12.25 -3.59
C GLU A 16 17.90 -11.33 -2.35
N ALA A 17 18.56 -10.17 -2.43
CA ALA A 17 18.53 -9.17 -1.35
C ALA A 17 17.12 -8.59 -1.15
N THR A 18 16.39 -8.29 -2.23
CA THR A 18 14.99 -7.85 -2.15
C THR A 18 14.08 -8.90 -1.49
N GLY A 19 14.20 -10.19 -1.86
CA GLY A 19 13.40 -11.26 -1.26
C GLY A 19 13.72 -11.49 0.23
N THR A 20 14.94 -11.16 0.65
CA THR A 20 15.36 -11.16 2.05
C THR A 20 14.69 -10.01 2.82
N ILE A 21 14.48 -8.84 2.20
CA ILE A 21 13.69 -7.75 2.81
C ILE A 21 12.23 -8.16 3.02
N GLY A 22 11.58 -8.83 2.07
CA GLY A 22 10.18 -9.27 2.26
C GLY A 22 10.01 -10.37 3.32
N THR A 23 11.00 -11.25 3.49
CA THR A 23 10.95 -12.31 4.51
C THR A 23 11.40 -11.84 5.90
N ILE A 24 12.34 -10.89 5.99
CA ILE A 24 12.87 -10.34 7.24
C ILE A 24 12.18 -9.04 7.65
N GLY A 25 11.48 -8.34 6.75
CA GLY A 25 10.73 -7.11 7.02
C GLY A 25 9.61 -7.27 8.05
N ALA A 26 9.12 -8.50 8.23
CA ALA A 26 8.24 -8.87 9.35
C ALA A 26 8.94 -8.82 10.74
N MET A 27 10.28 -8.76 10.79
CA MET A 27 11.13 -8.78 11.99
C MET A 27 12.13 -7.60 12.09
N GLY A 28 12.22 -6.71 11.09
CA GLY A 28 13.04 -5.49 11.14
C GLY A 28 13.58 -5.06 9.77
N THR A 29 13.76 -3.76 9.57
CA THR A 29 14.28 -3.19 8.31
C THR A 29 15.78 -3.39 8.19
N THR A 30 16.23 -4.42 7.48
CA THR A 30 17.62 -4.49 7.01
C THR A 30 17.71 -3.75 5.68
N ASP A 31 18.18 -2.51 5.73
CA ASP A 31 18.57 -1.77 4.52
C ASP A 31 19.73 -2.53 3.86
N THR A 32 19.44 -3.23 2.77
CA THR A 32 20.45 -3.95 2.00
C THR A 32 20.77 -3.08 0.78
N PRO A 33 21.95 -2.43 0.72
CA PRO A 33 22.25 -1.38 -0.27
C PRO A 33 22.14 -1.82 -1.75
N ILE A 34 22.11 -3.14 -1.99
CA ILE A 34 22.06 -3.72 -3.33
C ILE A 34 20.65 -4.16 -3.73
N ALA A 35 19.67 -4.19 -2.82
CA ALA A 35 18.32 -4.62 -3.15
C ALA A 35 17.68 -3.71 -4.22
N TYR A 36 16.72 -4.25 -4.97
CA TYR A 36 15.76 -3.42 -5.66
C TYR A 36 14.75 -2.86 -4.65
N HIS A 37 14.54 -1.55 -4.66
CA HIS A 37 13.49 -0.90 -3.85
C HIS A 37 12.12 -0.96 -4.55
N SER A 38 12.10 -1.20 -5.86
CA SER A 38 10.87 -1.27 -6.63
C SER A 38 11.03 -2.15 -7.87
N ALA A 39 9.91 -2.62 -8.42
CA ALA A 39 9.90 -3.40 -9.65
C ALA A 39 10.33 -2.56 -10.86
N GLU A 40 10.14 -1.24 -10.82
CA GLU A 40 10.57 -0.29 -11.84
C GLU A 40 12.10 -0.24 -11.95
N GLU A 41 12.83 -0.35 -10.84
CA GLU A 41 14.30 -0.45 -10.89
C GLU A 41 14.76 -1.72 -11.59
N MET A 42 14.11 -2.87 -11.32
CA MET A 42 14.41 -4.13 -12.01
C MET A 42 14.03 -4.04 -13.49
N LEU A 43 12.90 -3.42 -13.81
CA LEU A 43 12.45 -3.19 -15.18
C LEU A 43 13.45 -2.33 -15.96
N ALA A 44 13.99 -1.27 -15.35
CA ALA A 44 15.00 -0.41 -15.97
C ALA A 44 16.26 -1.21 -16.32
N ASP A 45 16.72 -2.10 -15.44
CA ASP A 45 17.86 -2.98 -15.70
C ASP A 45 17.58 -3.97 -16.86
N LEU A 46 16.36 -4.50 -16.95
CA LEU A 46 15.96 -5.39 -18.05
C LEU A 46 15.85 -4.65 -19.39
N LEU A 47 15.29 -3.45 -19.39
CA LEU A 47 15.18 -2.60 -20.58
C LEU A 47 16.55 -2.19 -21.09
N LEU A 48 17.50 -1.85 -20.19
CA LEU A 48 18.88 -1.59 -20.57
C LEU A 48 19.53 -2.76 -21.32
N ILE A 49 19.32 -3.99 -20.85
CA ILE A 49 19.80 -5.20 -21.54
C ILE A 49 19.12 -5.33 -22.91
N GLN A 50 17.80 -5.12 -22.97
CA GLN A 50 17.04 -5.23 -24.22
C GLN A 50 17.52 -4.21 -25.26
N ASP A 51 17.70 -2.95 -24.88
CA ASP A 51 18.16 -1.88 -25.76
C ASP A 51 19.55 -2.16 -26.32
N SER A 52 20.46 -2.66 -25.47
CA SER A 52 21.80 -3.09 -25.89
C SER A 52 21.75 -4.24 -26.90
N LEU A 53 20.93 -5.26 -26.66
CA LEU A 53 20.78 -6.39 -27.58
C LEU A 53 20.16 -5.97 -28.92
N LEU A 54 19.19 -5.05 -28.89
CA LEU A 54 18.57 -4.51 -30.11
C LEU A 54 19.59 -3.70 -30.93
N ALA A 55 20.44 -2.92 -30.28
CA ALA A 55 21.50 -2.16 -30.94
C ALA A 55 22.55 -3.08 -31.60
N ASP A 56 22.84 -4.23 -30.98
CA ASP A 56 23.76 -5.25 -31.52
C ASP A 56 23.12 -6.16 -32.59
N GLY A 57 21.82 -6.01 -32.88
CA GLY A 57 21.09 -6.82 -33.86
C GLY A 57 20.64 -8.20 -33.34
N GLU A 58 20.75 -8.46 -32.04
CA GLU A 58 20.41 -9.72 -31.36
C GLU A 58 18.90 -9.85 -31.10
N LEU A 59 18.11 -9.77 -32.17
CA LEU A 59 16.64 -9.68 -32.12
C LEU A 59 15.96 -10.89 -31.44
N ASN A 60 16.49 -12.11 -31.65
CA ASN A 60 15.88 -13.33 -31.12
C ASN A 60 15.90 -13.36 -29.58
N VAL A 61 17.00 -12.91 -28.97
CA VAL A 61 17.15 -12.85 -27.51
C VAL A 61 16.32 -11.68 -26.97
N ALA A 62 16.45 -10.49 -27.60
CA ALA A 62 15.76 -9.28 -27.16
C ALA A 62 14.23 -9.39 -27.19
N ARG A 63 13.66 -10.11 -28.18
CA ARG A 63 12.22 -10.29 -28.36
C ARG A 63 11.68 -11.64 -27.87
N GLY A 64 12.56 -12.52 -27.40
CA GLY A 64 12.21 -13.84 -26.86
C GLY A 64 11.99 -13.79 -25.35
N GLN A 65 12.75 -14.61 -24.63
CA GLN A 65 12.61 -14.77 -23.18
C GLN A 65 12.79 -13.47 -22.39
N LEU A 66 13.66 -12.56 -22.85
CA LEU A 66 13.85 -11.26 -22.19
C LEU A 66 12.58 -10.40 -22.28
N ALA A 67 11.93 -10.35 -23.45
CA ALA A 67 10.67 -9.63 -23.60
C ALA A 67 9.54 -10.25 -22.77
N THR A 68 9.51 -11.59 -22.64
CA THR A 68 8.58 -12.27 -21.73
C THR A 68 8.81 -11.84 -20.28
N LEU A 69 10.05 -11.83 -19.82
CA LEU A 69 10.39 -11.40 -18.46
C LEU A 69 10.04 -9.93 -18.20
N ILE A 70 10.37 -9.03 -19.14
CA ILE A 70 9.97 -7.62 -19.09
C ILE A 70 8.46 -7.48 -18.91
N ARG A 71 7.68 -8.22 -19.72
CA ARG A 71 6.21 -8.19 -19.62
C ARG A 71 5.71 -8.75 -18.28
N GLN A 72 6.35 -9.79 -17.74
CA GLN A 72 6.00 -10.32 -16.42
C GLN A 72 6.24 -9.27 -15.33
N VAL A 73 7.38 -8.58 -15.35
CA VAL A 73 7.66 -7.51 -14.37
C VAL A 73 6.67 -6.35 -14.52
N GLN A 74 6.33 -5.97 -15.75
CA GLN A 74 5.33 -4.92 -15.99
C GLN A 74 3.92 -5.29 -15.50
N LEU A 75 3.52 -6.55 -15.62
CA LEU A 75 2.18 -7.01 -15.25
C LEU A 75 2.06 -7.30 -13.75
N PHE A 76 3.08 -7.89 -13.15
CA PHE A 76 3.02 -8.44 -11.79
C PHE A 76 3.78 -7.59 -10.77
N GLY A 77 4.77 -6.81 -11.19
CA GLY A 77 5.68 -6.11 -10.29
C GLY A 77 6.26 -7.04 -9.21
N PHE A 78 6.43 -6.51 -7.99
CA PHE A 78 6.80 -7.30 -6.81
C PHE A 78 5.60 -7.67 -5.92
N HIS A 79 4.38 -7.28 -6.30
CA HIS A 79 3.16 -7.58 -5.55
C HIS A 79 2.36 -8.75 -6.13
N PHE A 80 2.73 -9.24 -7.33
CA PHE A 80 2.07 -10.30 -8.10
C PHE A 80 0.64 -9.98 -8.53
N ALA A 81 -0.27 -9.71 -7.59
CA ALA A 81 -1.62 -9.26 -7.86
C ALA A 81 -1.97 -8.11 -6.93
N ALA A 82 -2.61 -7.07 -7.47
CA ALA A 82 -3.16 -6.01 -6.65
C ALA A 82 -4.32 -6.56 -5.80
N LEU A 83 -4.36 -6.18 -4.53
CA LEU A 83 -5.42 -6.56 -3.60
C LEU A 83 -6.45 -5.44 -3.48
N ASP A 84 -7.72 -5.80 -3.62
CA ASP A 84 -8.84 -4.93 -3.30
C ASP A 84 -9.31 -5.20 -1.87
N VAL A 85 -9.38 -4.16 -1.04
CA VAL A 85 -9.96 -4.26 0.31
C VAL A 85 -11.42 -3.84 0.26
N ARG A 86 -12.30 -4.60 0.90
CA ARG A 86 -13.74 -4.30 0.93
C ARG A 86 -14.27 -4.38 2.35
N GLN A 87 -15.01 -3.36 2.77
CA GLN A 87 -15.67 -3.34 4.08
C GLN A 87 -17.03 -2.64 4.01
N HIS A 88 -17.91 -2.92 4.97
CA HIS A 88 -19.22 -2.30 5.09
C HIS A 88 -19.14 -0.90 5.72
N SER A 89 -19.82 0.10 5.15
CA SER A 89 -19.83 1.49 5.60
C SER A 89 -20.07 1.65 7.10
N GLU A 90 -21.09 0.99 7.63
CA GLU A 90 -21.43 1.00 9.08
C GLU A 90 -20.25 0.65 10.01
N ARG A 91 -19.28 -0.15 9.57
CA ARG A 91 -18.10 -0.48 10.39
C ARG A 91 -17.19 0.74 10.56
N HIS A 92 -17.08 1.60 9.55
CA HIS A 92 -16.32 2.85 9.62
C HIS A 92 -17.00 3.86 10.53
N ALA A 93 -18.30 4.08 10.34
CA ALA A 93 -19.07 4.98 11.18
C ALA A 93 -19.02 4.57 12.66
N SER A 94 -19.17 3.27 12.96
CA SER A 94 -19.12 2.75 14.33
C SER A 94 -17.73 2.92 14.96
N ALA A 95 -16.68 2.61 14.20
CA ALA A 95 -15.30 2.76 14.66
C ALA A 95 -14.95 4.23 14.92
N LEU A 96 -15.37 5.14 14.04
CA LEU A 96 -15.16 6.56 14.21
C LEU A 96 -15.92 7.10 15.43
N ALA A 97 -17.19 6.71 15.61
CA ALA A 97 -17.99 7.12 16.75
C ALA A 97 -17.33 6.73 18.08
N GLU A 98 -16.83 5.49 18.19
CA GLU A 98 -16.11 5.03 19.37
C GLU A 98 -14.82 5.82 19.59
N LEU A 99 -14.03 6.04 18.53
CA LEU A 99 -12.78 6.81 18.62
C LEU A 99 -13.02 8.24 19.10
N LEU A 100 -14.01 8.95 18.56
CA LEU A 100 -14.32 10.32 18.96
C LEU A 100 -14.75 10.41 20.42
N LYS A 101 -15.51 9.42 20.90
CA LYS A 101 -15.95 9.33 22.29
C LYS A 101 -14.79 9.04 23.25
N VAL A 102 -13.97 8.05 22.92
CA VAL A 102 -12.85 7.62 23.79
C VAL A 102 -11.74 8.67 23.86
N THR A 103 -11.48 9.38 22.76
CA THR A 103 -10.51 10.48 22.72
C THR A 103 -11.02 11.78 23.34
N GLY A 104 -12.32 11.85 23.66
CA GLY A 104 -12.95 13.05 24.21
C GLY A 104 -13.10 14.20 23.20
N LEU A 105 -12.82 13.96 21.91
CA LEU A 105 -13.02 14.93 20.83
C LEU A 105 -14.50 15.26 20.62
N ARG A 106 -15.39 14.32 20.97
CA ARG A 106 -16.83 14.56 20.96
C ARG A 106 -17.51 13.82 22.11
N GLN A 107 -18.44 14.50 22.77
CA GLN A 107 -19.28 13.91 23.83
C GLN A 107 -20.59 13.34 23.26
N ASP A 108 -21.14 13.97 22.22
CA ASP A 108 -22.34 13.50 21.53
C ASP A 108 -22.04 12.31 20.62
N ASP A 109 -23.02 11.42 20.45
CA ASP A 109 -22.89 10.23 19.63
C ASP A 109 -22.89 10.58 18.13
N TYR A 110 -21.75 10.38 17.48
CA TYR A 110 -21.57 10.61 16.03
C TYR A 110 -22.63 9.88 15.18
N SER A 111 -23.10 8.71 15.62
CA SER A 111 -24.10 7.93 14.88
C SER A 111 -25.47 8.60 14.81
N THR A 112 -25.77 9.54 15.71
CA THR A 112 -27.06 10.25 15.76
C THR A 112 -27.07 11.55 14.96
N LEU A 113 -25.91 11.99 14.49
CA LEU A 113 -25.75 13.22 13.71
C LEU A 113 -26.44 13.10 12.33
N SER A 114 -26.95 14.24 11.86
CA SER A 114 -27.36 14.39 10.46
C SER A 114 -26.15 14.34 9.52
N GLU A 115 -26.40 14.06 8.25
CA GLU A 115 -25.33 13.96 7.24
C GLU A 115 -24.44 15.21 7.20
N ASN A 116 -25.05 16.39 7.17
CA ASN A 116 -24.30 17.66 7.13
C ASN A 116 -23.41 17.84 8.37
N GLU A 117 -23.89 17.42 9.55
CA GLU A 117 -23.10 17.49 10.77
C GLU A 117 -21.93 16.50 10.75
N ARG A 118 -22.13 15.29 10.22
CA ARG A 118 -21.06 14.30 10.04
C ARG A 118 -19.98 14.80 9.09
N VAL A 119 -20.38 15.34 7.93
CA VAL A 119 -19.45 15.92 6.95
C VAL A 119 -18.64 17.04 7.59
N ASN A 120 -19.29 17.98 8.29
CA ASN A 120 -18.59 19.05 9.00
C ASN A 120 -17.55 18.48 9.97
N VAL A 121 -17.90 17.47 10.78
CA VAL A 121 -16.95 16.84 11.70
C VAL A 121 -15.75 16.24 10.96
N LEU A 122 -16.00 15.49 9.90
CA LEU A 122 -14.96 14.84 9.11
C LEU A 122 -14.05 15.85 8.42
N GLU A 123 -14.58 16.94 7.88
CA GLU A 123 -13.77 18.00 7.26
C GLU A 123 -12.80 18.62 8.27
N HIS A 124 -13.25 18.87 9.51
CA HIS A 124 -12.37 19.38 10.57
C HIS A 124 -11.28 18.35 10.94
N LEU A 125 -11.64 17.07 11.07
CA LEU A 125 -10.68 16.01 11.39
C LEU A 125 -9.67 15.75 10.27
N LEU A 126 -10.10 15.86 9.02
CA LEU A 126 -9.24 15.69 7.84
C LEU A 126 -8.31 16.88 7.64
N SER A 127 -8.73 18.08 8.01
CA SER A 127 -7.91 19.30 7.93
C SER A 127 -6.87 19.39 9.05
N ASP A 128 -7.08 18.72 10.18
CA ASP A 128 -6.11 18.67 11.28
C ASP A 128 -4.93 17.75 10.90
N PRO A 129 -3.67 18.23 10.82
CA PRO A 129 -2.54 17.40 10.45
C PRO A 129 -2.17 16.34 11.49
N ARG A 130 -2.72 16.41 12.71
CA ARG A 130 -2.41 15.48 13.78
C ARG A 130 -3.12 14.14 13.56
N VAL A 131 -2.42 13.07 13.92
CA VAL A 131 -2.95 11.70 14.02
C VAL A 131 -3.29 11.42 15.47
N LEU A 132 -4.39 10.70 15.72
CA LEU A 132 -4.86 10.38 17.06
C LEU A 132 -3.92 9.37 17.74
N PRO A 133 -3.55 9.60 19.03
CA PRO A 133 -2.74 8.65 19.77
C PRO A 133 -3.58 7.38 20.09
N ARG A 134 -3.18 6.23 19.52
CA ARG A 134 -3.95 4.96 19.64
C ARG A 134 -3.48 4.03 20.75
N HIS A 135 -2.21 4.16 21.19
CA HIS A 135 -1.52 3.11 21.96
C HIS A 135 -2.14 2.81 23.33
N GLU A 136 -2.87 3.76 23.92
CA GLU A 136 -3.47 3.64 25.25
C GLU A 136 -5.00 3.56 25.23
N LEU A 137 -5.61 3.56 24.04
CA LEU A 137 -7.07 3.59 23.92
C LEU A 137 -7.68 2.19 24.13
N ARG A 138 -8.63 2.12 25.06
CA ARG A 138 -9.47 0.92 25.25
C ARG A 138 -10.61 0.93 24.23
N LEU A 139 -10.35 0.29 23.10
CA LEU A 139 -11.31 0.16 21.99
C LEU A 139 -12.00 -1.21 21.99
N SER A 140 -13.12 -1.32 21.30
CA SER A 140 -13.76 -2.59 20.97
C SER A 140 -12.93 -3.40 19.97
N GLU A 141 -13.16 -4.71 19.92
CA GLU A 141 -12.53 -5.60 18.93
C GLU A 141 -12.86 -5.18 17.49
N GLU A 142 -14.08 -4.70 17.26
CA GLU A 142 -14.53 -4.25 15.94
C GLU A 142 -13.76 -3.01 15.46
N THR A 143 -13.59 -2.02 16.34
CA THR A 143 -12.81 -0.82 16.03
C THR A 143 -11.33 -1.15 15.85
N ARG A 144 -10.76 -2.04 16.69
CA ARG A 144 -9.39 -2.53 16.48
C ARG A 144 -9.23 -3.20 15.11
N HIS A 145 -10.20 -4.01 14.71
CA HIS A 145 -10.15 -4.70 13.42
C HIS A 145 -10.16 -3.73 12.23
N VAL A 146 -10.97 -2.67 12.29
CA VAL A 146 -10.95 -1.59 11.27
C VAL A 146 -9.57 -0.94 11.23
N LEU A 147 -9.02 -0.52 12.37
CA LEU A 147 -7.71 0.12 12.43
C LEU A 147 -6.59 -0.79 11.90
N HIS A 148 -6.56 -2.06 12.32
CA HIS A 148 -5.59 -3.04 11.85
C HIS A 148 -5.68 -3.32 10.35
N THR A 149 -6.87 -3.20 9.77
CA THR A 149 -7.04 -3.32 8.32
C THR A 149 -6.26 -2.22 7.60
N PHE A 150 -6.41 -0.96 8.02
CA PHE A 150 -5.65 0.14 7.43
C PHE A 150 -4.15 0.01 7.73
N ASP A 151 -3.74 -0.40 8.94
CA ASP A 151 -2.33 -0.65 9.23
C ASP A 151 -1.74 -1.78 8.36
N ALA A 152 -2.53 -2.79 8.01
CA ALA A 152 -2.14 -3.85 7.07
C ALA A 152 -2.01 -3.31 5.64
N ILE A 153 -2.92 -2.43 5.20
CA ILE A 153 -2.81 -1.75 3.89
C ILE A 153 -1.52 -0.94 3.81
N ARG A 154 -1.21 -0.13 4.83
CA ARG A 154 0.04 0.64 4.85
C ARG A 154 1.25 -0.29 4.72
N ARG A 155 1.34 -1.32 5.57
CA ARG A 155 2.46 -2.27 5.55
C ARG A 155 2.60 -2.96 4.19
N ALA A 156 1.50 -3.41 3.60
CA ALA A 156 1.53 -4.03 2.28
C ALA A 156 2.06 -3.06 1.20
N ARG A 157 1.68 -1.78 1.25
CA ARG A 157 2.17 -0.75 0.32
C ARG A 157 3.64 -0.40 0.54
N GLU A 158 4.12 -0.40 1.78
CA GLU A 158 5.54 -0.19 2.12
C GLU A 158 6.41 -1.38 1.67
N GLU A 159 5.92 -2.60 1.84
CA GLU A 159 6.68 -3.82 1.58
C GLU A 159 6.66 -4.24 0.10
N PHE A 160 5.49 -4.18 -0.54
CA PHE A 160 5.28 -4.67 -1.92
C PHE A 160 5.07 -3.55 -2.94
N GLY A 161 5.18 -2.29 -2.51
CA GLY A 161 5.00 -1.09 -3.31
C GLY A 161 3.55 -0.61 -3.38
N ALA A 162 3.36 0.63 -3.86
CA ALA A 162 2.07 1.30 -3.85
C ALA A 162 0.96 0.57 -4.65
N GLN A 163 1.34 -0.30 -5.60
CA GLN A 163 0.41 -1.09 -6.42
C GLN A 163 -0.10 -2.36 -5.72
N ALA A 164 0.40 -2.67 -4.52
CA ALA A 164 -0.03 -3.86 -3.77
C ALA A 164 -1.48 -3.78 -3.31
N VAL A 165 -1.94 -2.58 -2.94
CA VAL A 165 -3.34 -2.29 -2.59
C VAL A 165 -3.75 -1.00 -3.26
N THR A 166 -4.56 -1.11 -4.32
CA THR A 166 -4.96 0.03 -5.15
C THR A 166 -6.39 0.47 -4.93
N CYS A 167 -7.24 -0.41 -4.38
CA CYS A 167 -8.68 -0.15 -4.25
C CYS A 167 -9.19 -0.43 -2.84
N TYR A 168 -9.99 0.51 -2.33
CA TYR A 168 -10.80 0.31 -1.14
C TYR A 168 -12.28 0.46 -1.50
N ILE A 169 -13.04 -0.62 -1.36
CA ILE A 169 -14.46 -0.70 -1.72
C ILE A 169 -15.30 -0.56 -0.46
N ILE A 170 -16.11 0.50 -0.40
CA ILE A 170 -17.09 0.71 0.67
C ILE A 170 -18.41 0.08 0.26
N SER A 171 -18.75 -1.04 0.88
CA SER A 171 -20.04 -1.71 0.68
C SER A 171 -21.14 -0.94 1.37
N MET A 172 -22.30 -0.84 0.72
CA MET A 172 -23.46 -0.11 1.23
C MET A 172 -23.17 1.38 1.53
N ALA A 173 -22.25 1.99 0.78
CA ALA A 173 -22.10 3.45 0.78
C ALA A 173 -23.38 4.10 0.25
N ARG A 174 -23.88 5.11 0.99
CA ARG A 174 -25.12 5.85 0.70
C ARG A 174 -24.92 7.36 0.77
N THR A 175 -23.86 7.81 1.43
CA THR A 175 -23.66 9.19 1.84
C THR A 175 -22.23 9.66 1.61
N VAL A 176 -21.99 10.97 1.72
CA VAL A 176 -20.64 11.54 1.55
C VAL A 176 -19.79 11.20 2.78
N SER A 177 -20.39 11.17 3.97
CA SER A 177 -19.71 10.79 5.20
C SER A 177 -19.06 9.40 5.08
N ASP A 178 -19.71 8.43 4.40
CA ASP A 178 -19.14 7.09 4.21
C ASP A 178 -17.74 7.13 3.55
N LEU A 179 -17.55 8.00 2.55
CA LEU A 179 -16.25 8.18 1.89
C LEU A 179 -15.24 8.88 2.78
N LEU A 180 -15.69 9.95 3.44
CA LEU A 180 -14.84 10.78 4.30
C LEU A 180 -14.37 10.02 5.56
N GLU A 181 -15.18 9.11 6.08
CA GLU A 181 -14.81 8.21 7.18
C GLU A 181 -13.65 7.30 6.79
N VAL A 182 -13.67 6.70 5.60
CA VAL A 182 -12.55 5.90 5.09
C VAL A 182 -11.33 6.78 4.84
N GLN A 183 -11.51 7.98 4.29
CA GLN A 183 -10.41 8.93 4.10
C GLN A 183 -9.76 9.31 5.44
N PHE A 184 -10.56 9.47 6.49
CA PHE A 184 -10.06 9.70 7.85
C PHE A 184 -9.19 8.52 8.30
N PHE A 185 -9.65 7.28 8.15
CA PHE A 185 -8.82 6.13 8.53
C PHE A 185 -7.55 5.97 7.70
N CYS A 186 -7.59 6.28 6.40
CA CYS A 186 -6.41 6.33 5.54
C CYS A 186 -5.40 7.35 6.06
N LYS A 187 -5.82 8.58 6.35
CA LYS A 187 -4.99 9.63 6.95
C LYS A 187 -4.37 9.15 8.27
N GLU A 188 -5.19 8.62 9.16
CA GLU A 188 -4.74 8.19 10.48
C GLU A 188 -3.77 7.00 10.42
N ALA A 189 -3.83 6.20 9.36
CA ALA A 189 -2.88 5.13 9.11
C ALA A 189 -1.65 5.59 8.32
N GLY A 190 -1.55 6.86 7.89
CA GLY A 190 -0.44 7.36 7.07
C GLY A 190 -0.48 6.93 5.60
N ILE A 191 -1.68 6.62 5.10
CA ILE A 191 -1.94 6.19 3.72
C ILE A 191 -2.50 7.40 2.98
N THR A 192 -1.63 8.26 2.46
CA THR A 192 -2.00 9.42 1.62
C THR A 192 -1.18 9.41 0.36
#